data_AF-A0A2H0HPH7-F1
#
_entry.id   AF-A0A2H0HPH7-F1
#
_cell.length_a   1.000
_cell.length_b   1.000
_cell.length_c   1.000
_cell.angle_alpha   90.00
_cell.angle_beta   90.00
_cell.angle_gamma   90.00
#
_symmetry.space_group_name_H-M   'P 1'
#
loop_
_entity.id
_entity.type
_entity.pdbx_description
1 polymer ?
#
loop_
_entity_poly.entity_id
_entity_poly.type
_entity_poly.pdbx_seq_one_letter_code
_entity_poly.pdbx_strand_id
1 'polypeptide(L)'
;MIVVPKEIWHLPENHEVYKLLDESASPDLFTSTLKDEKFGTHPIYYLLHRLRNAIAHANFSINQSQDFSFCDRRSKGESPNWKASIATADFFVLLSRLGQLSDGLRKAAAPANNALHLTAPA
;
A
#
# COMPACT_ATOMS: atom_id res chain seq x y z
N MET A 1 9.08 -2.87 -13.38
CA MET A 1 8.95 -1.62 -12.60
C MET A 1 7.82 -1.82 -11.61
N ILE A 2 8.08 -1.69 -10.30
CA ILE A 2 7.03 -1.76 -9.28
C ILE A 2 6.42 -0.36 -9.17
N VAL A 3 5.14 -0.23 -9.51
CA VAL A 3 4.40 1.03 -9.37
C VAL A 3 3.37 0.82 -8.27
N VAL A 4 3.51 1.57 -7.18
CA VAL A 4 2.53 1.55 -6.10
C VAL A 4 1.78 2.88 -6.11
N PRO A 5 0.44 2.88 -6.11
CA PRO A 5 -0.34 4.11 -6.14
C PRO A 5 -0.07 4.98 -4.91
N LYS A 6 0.35 6.23 -5.14
CA LYS A 6 0.64 7.18 -4.07
C LYS A 6 -0.63 7.66 -3.36
N GLU A 7 -1.78 7.54 -4.01
CA GLU A 7 -3.08 8.06 -3.56
C GLU A 7 -3.49 7.43 -2.23
N ILE A 8 -3.19 6.14 -2.04
CA ILE A 8 -3.51 5.42 -0.81
C ILE A 8 -2.58 5.85 0.34
N TRP A 9 -1.31 6.12 0.06
CA TRP A 9 -0.27 6.40 1.07
C TRP A 9 -0.37 7.76 1.78
N HIS A 10 -1.21 8.66 1.29
CA HIS A 10 -1.42 9.97 1.91
C HIS A 10 -2.69 10.00 2.78
N LEU A 11 -3.43 8.89 2.85
CA LEU A 11 -4.67 8.83 3.59
C LEU A 11 -4.39 8.64 5.09
N PRO A 12 -5.20 9.28 5.96
CA PRO A 12 -5.04 9.18 7.41
C PRO A 12 -5.34 7.75 7.87
N GLU A 13 -4.70 7.31 8.97
CA GLU A 13 -4.77 5.93 9.51
C GLU A 13 -6.20 5.38 9.67
N ASN A 14 -7.18 6.25 9.94
CA ASN A 14 -8.59 5.90 10.11
C ASN A 14 -9.41 5.84 8.81
N HIS A 15 -8.79 6.01 7.65
CA HIS A 15 -9.50 6.01 6.37
C HIS A 15 -10.08 4.63 6.02
N GLU A 16 -11.33 4.58 5.55
CA GLU A 16 -12.08 3.33 5.32
C GLU A 16 -11.40 2.36 4.35
N VAL A 17 -10.58 2.86 3.42
CA VAL A 17 -9.80 2.03 2.50
C VAL A 17 -8.93 1.01 3.22
N TYR A 18 -8.38 1.36 4.39
CA TYR A 18 -7.52 0.45 5.16
C TYR A 18 -8.34 -0.67 5.78
N LYS A 19 -9.59 -0.40 6.17
CA LYS A 19 -10.53 -1.40 6.65
C LYS A 19 -10.93 -2.37 5.53
N LEU A 20 -11.24 -1.86 4.33
CA LEU A 20 -11.55 -2.69 3.16
C LEU A 20 -10.38 -3.61 2.78
N LEU A 21 -9.16 -3.11 2.88
CA LEU A 21 -7.95 -3.90 2.64
C LEU A 21 -7.73 -4.97 3.71
N ASP A 22 -8.03 -4.67 4.97
CA ASP A 22 -7.93 -5.62 6.08
C ASP A 22 -8.95 -6.77 5.90
N GLU A 23 -10.20 -6.42 5.58
CA GLU A 23 -11.28 -7.38 5.28
C GLU A 23 -10.99 -8.28 4.07
N SER A 24 -10.16 -7.82 3.12
CA SER A 24 -9.75 -8.58 1.94
C SER A 24 -8.62 -9.60 2.19
N ALA A 25 -8.21 -9.80 3.45
CA ALA A 25 -7.08 -10.65 3.85
C ALA A 25 -5.74 -10.25 3.19
N SER A 26 -5.58 -8.97 2.84
CA SER A 26 -4.34 -8.46 2.26
C SER A 26 -3.10 -8.51 3.20
N PRO A 27 -3.21 -8.45 4.56
CA PRO A 27 -2.05 -8.64 5.43
C PRO A 27 -1.53 -10.07 5.42
N ASP A 28 -2.41 -11.05 5.21
CA ASP A 28 -2.09 -12.49 5.27
C ASP A 28 -1.21 -12.93 4.10
N LEU A 29 -1.15 -12.12 3.04
CA LEU A 29 -0.22 -12.29 1.92
C LEU A 29 1.25 -12.09 2.36
N PHE A 30 1.50 -11.44 3.50
CA PHE A 30 2.84 -11.19 4.00
C PHE A 30 3.20 -12.11 5.16
N THR A 31 4.34 -12.79 5.01
CA THR A 31 5.03 -13.41 6.15
C THR A 31 5.91 -12.38 6.81
N SER A 32 5.43 -11.80 7.92
CA SER A 32 6.20 -10.84 8.70
C SER A 32 7.05 -11.53 9.76
N THR A 33 8.38 -11.37 9.69
CA THR A 33 9.35 -11.96 10.62
C THR A 33 9.79 -11.00 11.73
N LEU A 34 9.51 -9.71 11.57
CA LEU A 34 9.72 -8.69 12.60
C LEU A 34 8.58 -7.67 12.54
N LYS A 35 7.92 -7.44 13.67
CA LYS A 35 6.83 -6.47 13.85
C LYS A 35 7.09 -5.69 15.15
N ASP A 36 6.79 -4.40 15.15
CA ASP A 36 6.68 -3.60 16.37
C ASP A 36 5.23 -3.60 16.87
N GLU A 37 5.00 -2.99 18.03
CA GLU A 37 3.68 -2.93 18.67
C GLU A 37 2.64 -2.21 17.82
N LYS A 38 3.04 -1.17 17.07
CA LYS A 38 2.14 -0.39 16.21
C LYS A 38 1.53 -1.22 15.09
N PHE A 39 2.26 -2.21 14.58
CA PHE A 39 1.72 -3.12 13.57
C PHE A 39 0.51 -3.91 14.09
N GLY A 40 0.39 -4.14 15.40
CA GLY A 40 -0.71 -4.89 16.00
C GLY A 40 -2.05 -4.15 15.99
N THR A 41 -2.05 -2.82 15.95
CA THR A 41 -3.30 -2.02 16.02
C THR A 41 -3.88 -1.70 14.65
N HIS A 42 -3.03 -1.38 13.68
CA HIS A 42 -3.45 -1.05 12.30
C HIS A 42 -2.54 -1.74 11.27
N PRO A 43 -2.63 -3.08 11.13
CA PRO A 43 -1.65 -3.88 10.38
C PRO A 43 -1.51 -3.44 8.92
N ILE A 44 -2.61 -3.23 8.19
CA ILE A 44 -2.55 -2.76 6.79
C ILE A 44 -1.93 -1.37 6.66
N TYR A 45 -2.32 -0.42 7.51
CA TYR A 45 -1.81 0.94 7.46
C TYR A 45 -0.29 0.93 7.59
N TYR A 46 0.23 0.28 8.65
CA TYR A 46 1.66 0.19 8.89
C TYR A 46 2.38 -0.66 7.83
N LEU A 47 1.76 -1.74 7.34
CA LEU A 47 2.30 -2.56 6.25
C LEU A 47 2.53 -1.71 4.99
N LEU A 48 1.52 -0.97 4.53
CA LEU A 48 1.64 -0.15 3.32
C LEU A 48 2.65 0.99 3.48
N HIS A 49 2.68 1.65 4.64
CA HIS A 49 3.65 2.70 4.92
C HIS A 49 5.09 2.17 4.96
N ARG A 50 5.31 0.98 5.53
CA ARG A 50 6.64 0.36 5.56
C ARG A 50 7.06 -0.19 4.22
N LEU A 51 6.12 -0.77 3.46
CA LEU A 51 6.37 -1.20 2.10
C LEU A 51 6.77 -0.02 1.21
N ARG A 52 6.05 1.11 1.32
CA ARG A 52 6.44 2.37 0.68
C ARG A 52 7.87 2.74 1.02
N ASN A 53 8.21 2.80 2.30
CA ASN A 53 9.54 3.20 2.75
C ASN A 53 10.61 2.23 2.24
N ALA A 54 10.35 0.92 2.29
CA ALA A 54 11.26 -0.10 1.78
C ALA A 54 11.50 0.06 0.28
N ILE A 55 10.46 0.31 -0.51
CA ILE A 55 10.59 0.54 -1.96
C ILE A 55 11.32 1.85 -2.25
N ALA A 56 10.96 2.94 -1.57
CA ALA A 56 11.55 4.27 -1.77
C ALA A 56 13.05 4.30 -1.46
N HIS A 57 13.50 3.52 -0.47
CA HIS A 57 14.90 3.40 -0.09
C HIS A 57 15.61 2.19 -0.73
N ALA A 58 14.95 1.47 -1.64
CA ALA A 58 15.46 0.23 -2.23
C ALA A 58 15.92 -0.82 -1.18
N ASN A 59 15.27 -0.85 -0.02
CA ASN A 59 15.49 -1.79 1.07
C ASN A 59 14.71 -3.09 0.85
N PHE A 60 14.88 -3.69 -0.31
CA PHE A 60 14.28 -4.97 -0.64
C PHE A 60 15.24 -5.86 -1.41
N SER A 61 15.02 -7.17 -1.33
CA SER A 61 15.75 -8.18 -2.10
C SER A 61 14.79 -9.24 -2.60
N ILE A 62 15.18 -9.93 -3.66
CA ILE A 62 14.45 -11.08 -4.20
C ILE A 62 15.30 -12.32 -3.90
N ASN A 63 14.72 -13.32 -3.24
CA ASN A 63 15.43 -14.57 -2.93
C ASN A 63 15.37 -15.56 -4.11
N GLN A 64 16.03 -16.72 -3.97
CA GLN A 64 16.02 -17.77 -5.00
C GLN A 64 14.62 -18.37 -5.25
N SER A 65 13.75 -18.33 -4.25
CA SER A 65 12.35 -18.75 -4.33
C SER A 65 11.44 -17.72 -5.00
N GLN A 66 11.99 -16.60 -5.49
CA GLN A 66 11.25 -15.47 -6.03
C GLN A 66 10.32 -14.79 -5.01
N ASP A 67 10.64 -14.82 -3.72
CA ASP A 67 9.95 -14.01 -2.73
C ASP A 67 10.62 -12.64 -2.63
N PHE A 68 9.79 -11.60 -2.56
CA PHE A 68 10.25 -10.29 -2.17
C PHE A 68 10.43 -10.25 -0.66
N SER A 69 11.58 -9.77 -0.20
CA SER A 69 11.85 -9.47 1.20
C SER A 69 12.03 -7.96 1.36
N PHE A 70 11.29 -7.36 2.28
CA PHE A 70 11.29 -5.93 2.55
C PHE A 70 11.76 -5.65 3.99
N CYS A 71 12.42 -4.52 4.20
CA CYS A 71 12.75 -4.04 5.55
C CYS A 71 12.73 -2.50 5.64
N ASP A 72 12.42 -1.97 6.82
CA ASP A 72 12.34 -0.53 7.08
C ASP A 72 13.63 0.02 7.71
N ARG A 73 14.74 -0.04 6.96
CA ARG A 73 15.99 0.58 7.41
C ARG A 73 16.04 2.06 7.03
N ARG A 74 16.38 2.94 7.96
CA ARG A 74 16.61 4.37 7.64
C ARG A 74 17.98 4.59 7.00
N SER A 75 18.98 3.80 7.42
CA SER A 75 20.34 3.89 6.91
C SER A 75 21.00 2.51 6.78
N LYS A 76 22.08 2.45 5.99
CA LYS A 76 22.87 1.22 5.79
C LYS A 76 23.66 0.92 7.06
N GLY A 77 23.33 -0.18 7.73
CA GLY A 77 23.96 -0.61 8.99
C GLY A 77 23.03 -0.60 10.20
N GLU A 78 21.87 0.04 10.10
CA GLU A 78 20.85 -0.01 11.15
C GLU A 78 20.07 -1.33 11.16
N SER A 79 19.70 -1.74 12.38
CA SER A 79 18.73 -2.81 12.58
C SER A 79 17.34 -2.33 12.13
N PRO A 80 16.64 -3.08 11.27
CA PRO A 80 15.28 -2.74 10.89
C PRO A 80 14.33 -2.96 12.07
N ASN A 81 13.22 -2.24 12.09
CA ASN A 81 12.13 -2.43 13.07
C ASN A 81 11.00 -3.31 12.51
N TRP A 82 11.07 -3.61 11.22
CA TRP A 82 10.13 -4.43 10.48
C TRP A 82 10.81 -5.17 9.35
N LYS A 83 10.39 -6.42 9.18
CA LYS A 83 10.78 -7.28 8.07
C LYS A 83 9.59 -8.12 7.67
N ALA A 84 9.29 -8.16 6.38
CA ALA A 84 8.31 -9.07 5.84
C ALA A 84 8.73 -9.59 4.48
N SER A 85 8.24 -10.78 4.15
CA SER A 85 8.35 -11.37 2.83
C SER A 85 6.98 -11.65 2.24
N ILE A 86 6.91 -11.67 0.92
CA ILE A 86 5.70 -11.98 0.15
C ILE A 86 6.13 -12.71 -1.12
N ALA A 87 5.40 -13.76 -1.48
CA ALA A 87 5.62 -14.46 -2.74
C ALA A 87 5.36 -13.51 -3.91
N THR A 88 6.11 -13.65 -5.02
CA THR A 88 5.91 -12.79 -6.20
C THR A 88 4.46 -12.79 -6.69
N ALA A 89 3.80 -13.95 -6.71
CA ALA A 89 2.39 -14.06 -7.13
C ALA A 89 1.45 -13.22 -6.24
N ASP A 90 1.59 -13.36 -4.92
CA ASP A 90 0.79 -12.62 -3.94
C ASP A 90 1.07 -11.12 -3.98
N PHE A 91 2.32 -10.74 -4.27
CA PHE A 91 2.68 -9.34 -4.44
C PHE A 91 1.96 -8.70 -5.62
N PHE A 92 1.82 -9.42 -6.74
CA PHE A 92 1.02 -8.95 -7.88
C PHE A 92 -0.47 -8.86 -7.55
N VAL A 93 -1.02 -9.80 -6.78
CA VAL A 93 -2.40 -9.73 -6.28
C VAL A 93 -2.63 -8.46 -5.47
N LEU A 94 -1.72 -8.16 -4.53
CA LEU A 94 -1.77 -6.94 -3.74
C LEU A 94 -1.72 -5.68 -4.62
N LEU A 95 -0.76 -5.60 -5.55
CA LEU A 95 -0.61 -4.44 -6.43
C LEU A 95 -1.85 -4.22 -7.31
N SER A 96 -2.45 -5.30 -7.82
CA SER A 96 -3.69 -5.23 -8.60
C SER A 96 -4.85 -4.63 -7.79
N ARG A 97 -5.02 -5.09 -6.54
CA ARG A 97 -6.04 -4.57 -5.61
C ARG A 97 -5.81 -3.09 -5.29
N LEU A 98 -4.57 -2.71 -4.97
CA LEU A 98 -4.22 -1.31 -4.70
C LEU A 98 -4.49 -0.42 -5.93
N GLY A 99 -4.22 -0.92 -7.13
CA GLY A 99 -4.55 -0.24 -8.39
C GLY A 99 -6.05 0.04 -8.51
N GLN A 100 -6.89 -0.99 -8.33
CA GLN A 100 -8.35 -0.87 -8.39
C GLN A 100 -8.92 0.13 -7.37
N LEU A 101 -8.43 0.06 -6.13
CA LEU A 101 -8.87 0.99 -5.08
C LEU A 101 -8.46 2.43 -5.39
N SER A 102 -7.25 2.62 -5.92
CA SER A 102 -6.75 3.96 -6.27
C SER A 102 -7.48 4.59 -7.45
N ASP A 103 -7.90 3.77 -8.43
CA ASP A 103 -8.78 4.23 -9.49
C ASP A 103 -10.16 4.63 -8.96
N GLY A 104 -10.70 3.88 -7.98
CA GLY A 104 -11.94 4.24 -7.29
C GLY A 104 -11.83 5.58 -6.55
N LEU A 105 -10.75 5.78 -5.79
CA LEU A 105 -10.48 7.05 -5.08
C LEU A 105 -10.32 8.23 -6.05
N ARG A 106 -9.63 8.04 -7.17
CA ARG A 106 -9.48 9.08 -8.20
C ARG A 106 -10.82 9.46 -8.83
N LYS A 107 -11.69 8.48 -9.11
CA LYS A 107 -13.04 8.74 -9.65
C LYS A 107 -13.93 9.48 -8.64
N ALA A 108 -13.82 9.15 -7.35
CA ALA A 108 -14.56 9.83 -6.29
C ALA A 108 -14.07 11.26 -6.03
N ALA A 109 -12.77 11.53 -6.23
CA ALA A 109 -12.16 12.84 -6.05
C ALA A 109 -12.28 13.76 -7.29
N ALA A 110 -12.67 13.22 -8.46
CA ALA A 110 -12.91 14.03 -9.64
C ALA A 110 -14.16 14.90 -9.41
N PRO A 111 -14.07 16.24 -9.51
CA PRO A 111 -15.22 17.09 -9.28
C PRO A 111 -16.31 16.81 -10.32
N ALA A 112 -17.57 16.85 -9.89
CA ALA A 112 -18.77 16.87 -10.73
C ALA A 112 -18.86 18.16 -11.59
N ASN A 113 -17.76 18.62 -12.18
CA ASN A 113 -17.64 19.88 -12.91
C ASN A 113 -18.18 19.83 -14.35
N ASN A 114 -18.81 18.72 -14.78
CA ASN A 114 -19.48 18.64 -16.08
C ASN A 114 -21.00 18.86 -16.02
N ALA A 115 -21.56 19.29 -14.90
CA ALA A 115 -23.02 19.52 -14.76
C ALA A 115 -23.45 21.00 -14.78
N LEU A 116 -22.61 21.93 -15.26
CA LEU A 116 -23.00 23.34 -15.46
C LEU A 116 -22.67 23.82 -16.88
N HIS A 117 -23.23 23.14 -17.88
CA HIS A 117 -23.36 23.73 -19.21
C HIS A 117 -24.65 23.27 -19.86
N LEU A 118 -25.79 23.73 -19.34
CA LEU A 118 -27.08 23.76 -20.01
C LEU A 118 -28.06 24.55 -19.14
N THR A 119 -28.16 25.85 -19.42
CA THR A 119 -29.40 26.64 -19.57
C THR A 119 -29.07 28.11 -19.41
N ALA A 120 -28.96 28.82 -20.53
CA ALA A 120 -29.44 30.19 -20.62
C ALA A 120 -30.37 30.22 -21.84
N PRO A 121 -31.69 30.42 -21.65
CA PRO A 121 -32.63 30.53 -22.76
C PRO A 121 -32.57 31.92 -23.39
N ALA A 122 -32.70 31.92 -24.72
CA ALA A 122 -33.14 32.96 -25.67
C ALA A 122 -32.71 34.41 -25.43
#